data_AF-A0A1C6JV54-F1
#
_entry.id   AF-A0A1C6JV54-F1
#
_cell.length_a   1.000
_cell.length_b   1.000
_cell.length_c   1.000
_cell.angle_alpha   90.00
_cell.angle_beta   90.00
_cell.angle_gamma   90.00
#
_symmetry.space_group_name_H-M   'P 1'
#
loop_
_entity.id
_entity.type
_entity.pdbx_description
1 polymer ?
#
loop_
_entity_poly.entity_id
_entity_poly.type
_entity_poly.pdbx_seq_one_letter_code
_entity_poly.pdbx_strand_id
1 'polypeptide(L)'
;MKLDETKRQKIVHPIPPLYDKDSKILILGSFPSVKSREEAFFYGHPQNRFWKLLAGIFSENKPETIEEKREFLHKNHIAVWDVIHSCDIIGSSDSSIRNVVPNDLSEILENADIKQIFCNGAKSYEYYRKYQEKETGRKAIKLPSTSPANAAFSIEKLTRAWKEICVPLQVAPTGIGEVLLDWYDYNARILPWRSEPTPYHVWISEIMLQQTRVEAVKKYYDRWMEVLPDVKALSEVPDEELMKLWEGLGYYNRARNLKVAALQVMQEFDGEIPADYSKLLSLKGVGEYTAGAIASIAFGIPEPAVDGNALRIFSRILAEDGEINKASVKKKTSQEVRRVLPKERPGDFNQALMDLGSSICIPNGEPFCENCPWESICQAHKYGRETDFPVKAKKKQRKIEKKAVFLIEVSDKIILHKRPEKGLLSGLWELPNVDGELSAKELSEQMKKWGIGDYMIEPLGEGKHIFSHVEWQMRGYRLQMRDISEKLLEKEEWIAVSREDLEEKYAIPSAFECYRKQIYRG
;
A
#
# COMPACT_ATOMS: atom_id res chain seq x y z
N MET A 1 0.30 22.20 54.63
CA MET A 1 -0.95 22.90 55.05
C MET A 1 -2.03 21.85 55.22
N LYS A 2 -2.63 21.72 56.41
CA LYS A 2 -3.82 20.85 56.57
C LYS A 2 -4.96 21.49 55.80
N LEU A 3 -5.72 20.69 55.03
CA LEU A 3 -6.90 21.16 54.32
C LEU A 3 -7.94 21.61 55.34
N ASP A 4 -8.60 22.73 55.06
CA ASP A 4 -9.70 23.24 55.86
C ASP A 4 -10.96 22.38 55.62
N GLU A 5 -11.23 21.45 56.54
CA GLU A 5 -12.34 20.49 56.43
C GLU A 5 -13.72 21.16 56.41
N THR A 6 -13.84 22.42 56.86
CA THR A 6 -15.11 23.17 56.80
C THR A 6 -15.55 23.50 55.37
N LYS A 7 -14.64 23.40 54.39
CA LYS A 7 -14.90 23.66 52.96
C LYS A 7 -15.29 22.41 52.17
N ARG A 8 -15.48 21.27 52.84
CA ARG A 8 -15.87 20.01 52.22
C ARG A 8 -17.34 20.05 51.82
N GLN A 9 -17.60 19.69 50.58
CA GLN A 9 -18.94 19.72 50.00
C GLN A 9 -19.18 18.46 49.16
N LYS A 10 -20.40 17.93 49.23
CA LYS A 10 -20.85 16.83 48.39
C LYS A 10 -21.16 17.39 46.99
N ILE A 11 -20.47 16.88 45.99
CA ILE A 11 -20.64 17.29 44.59
C ILE A 11 -21.06 16.08 43.76
N VAL A 12 -22.10 16.25 42.96
CA VAL A 12 -22.52 15.29 41.92
C VAL A 12 -21.94 15.73 40.59
N HIS A 13 -21.50 14.77 39.79
CA HIS A 13 -20.86 14.97 38.51
C HIS A 13 -21.82 15.68 37.53
N PRO A 14 -21.51 16.90 37.06
CA PRO A 14 -22.47 17.69 36.29
C PRO A 14 -22.41 17.45 34.77
N ILE A 15 -21.44 16.67 34.30
CA ILE A 15 -21.17 16.46 32.86
C ILE A 15 -21.61 15.04 32.46
N PRO A 16 -22.47 14.86 31.45
CA PRO A 16 -22.80 13.52 30.94
C PRO A 16 -21.60 12.86 30.26
N PRO A 17 -21.59 11.53 30.08
CA PRO A 17 -20.57 10.88 29.27
C PRO A 17 -20.60 11.41 27.84
N LEU A 18 -19.43 11.58 27.22
CA LEU A 18 -19.34 11.91 25.81
C LEU A 18 -18.83 10.71 25.01
N TYR A 19 -19.69 10.16 24.16
CA TYR A 19 -19.39 9.01 23.31
C TYR A 19 -20.40 8.91 22.15
N ASP A 20 -20.09 8.07 21.17
CA ASP A 20 -21.01 7.62 20.12
C ASP A 20 -20.82 6.11 19.87
N LYS A 21 -21.63 5.53 18.98
CA LYS A 21 -21.55 4.10 18.62
C LYS A 21 -20.19 3.69 18.01
N ASP A 22 -19.48 4.65 17.42
CA ASP A 22 -18.24 4.43 16.68
C ASP A 22 -17.01 4.58 17.60
N SER A 23 -17.20 4.99 18.85
CA SER A 23 -16.16 5.13 19.85
C SER A 23 -15.46 3.78 20.11
N LYS A 24 -14.13 3.79 20.07
CA LYS A 24 -13.25 2.61 20.21
C LYS A 24 -12.39 2.65 21.46
N ILE A 25 -12.19 3.81 22.07
CA ILE A 25 -11.50 3.92 23.36
C ILE A 25 -12.32 4.74 24.34
N LEU A 26 -12.13 4.48 25.63
CA LEU A 26 -12.72 5.29 26.70
C LEU A 26 -11.60 5.87 27.57
N ILE A 27 -11.54 7.19 27.67
CA ILE A 27 -10.61 7.90 28.55
C ILE A 27 -11.35 8.37 29.80
N LEU A 28 -10.87 7.92 30.96
CA LEU A 28 -11.42 8.24 32.27
C LEU A 28 -10.53 9.22 33.05
N GLY A 29 -11.10 10.36 33.42
CA GLY A 29 -10.60 11.22 34.48
C GLY A 29 -11.02 10.73 35.88
N SER A 30 -10.55 11.41 36.94
CA SER A 30 -10.95 11.10 38.31
C SER A 30 -12.30 11.75 38.63
N PHE A 31 -12.34 13.08 38.58
CA PHE A 31 -13.50 13.94 38.74
C PHE A 31 -13.24 15.29 38.06
N PRO A 32 -14.25 15.98 37.50
CA PRO A 32 -14.04 17.20 36.74
C PRO A 32 -13.51 18.33 37.61
N SER A 33 -12.56 19.10 37.08
CA SER A 33 -12.03 20.31 37.70
C SER A 33 -13.12 21.39 37.90
N VAL A 34 -12.86 22.40 38.74
CA VAL A 34 -13.79 23.55 38.91
C VAL A 34 -14.15 24.16 37.54
N LYS A 35 -13.15 24.44 36.70
CA LYS A 35 -13.35 25.01 35.35
C LYS A 35 -14.17 24.10 34.44
N SER A 36 -13.92 22.79 34.48
CA SER A 36 -14.73 21.83 33.72
C SER A 36 -16.20 21.83 34.14
N ARG A 37 -16.49 22.03 35.43
CA ARG A 37 -17.85 22.13 35.92
C ARG A 37 -18.52 23.44 35.52
N GLU A 38 -17.79 24.55 35.57
CA GLU A 38 -18.26 25.87 35.11
C GLU A 38 -18.61 25.86 33.62
N GLU A 39 -17.78 25.21 32.79
CA GLU A 39 -17.97 25.10 31.34
C GLU A 39 -18.89 23.94 30.93
N ALA A 40 -19.33 23.12 31.88
CA ALA A 40 -20.06 21.87 31.63
C ALA A 40 -19.38 20.95 30.60
N PHE A 41 -18.04 20.93 30.56
CA PHE A 41 -17.27 20.14 29.60
C PHE A 41 -15.89 19.68 30.13
N PHE A 42 -15.36 18.60 29.55
CA PHE A 42 -14.13 17.96 30.02
C PHE A 42 -12.88 18.81 29.77
N TYR A 43 -11.97 18.79 30.75
CA TYR A 43 -10.64 19.41 30.68
C TYR A 43 -10.64 20.92 30.35
N GLY A 44 -11.54 21.70 30.96
CA GLY A 44 -11.75 23.13 30.66
C GLY A 44 -10.65 24.08 31.16
N HIS A 45 -9.81 23.65 32.11
CA HIS A 45 -8.74 24.52 32.61
C HIS A 45 -7.74 24.86 31.47
N PRO A 46 -7.45 26.15 31.16
CA PRO A 46 -6.65 26.54 29.99
C PRO A 46 -5.22 25.96 29.94
N GLN A 47 -4.62 25.72 31.11
CA GLN A 47 -3.30 25.09 31.20
C GLN A 47 -3.34 23.56 31.13
N ASN A 48 -4.52 22.93 31.12
CA ASN A 48 -4.62 21.49 30.98
C ASN A 48 -4.09 21.08 29.61
N ARG A 49 -3.25 20.05 29.59
CA ARG A 49 -2.52 19.65 28.39
C ARG A 49 -3.29 18.64 27.53
N PHE A 50 -4.45 18.17 27.97
CA PHE A 50 -5.23 17.11 27.29
C PHE A 50 -5.50 17.41 25.82
N TRP A 51 -6.11 18.56 25.51
CA TRP A 51 -6.45 18.92 24.13
C TRP A 51 -5.22 19.15 23.25
N LYS A 52 -4.20 19.85 23.79
CA LYS A 52 -2.92 20.06 23.08
C LYS A 52 -2.21 18.73 22.78
N LEU A 53 -2.28 17.79 23.71
CA LEU A 53 -1.67 16.47 23.61
C LEU A 53 -2.36 15.63 22.54
N LEU A 54 -3.69 15.52 22.56
CA LEU A 54 -4.43 14.75 21.56
C LEU A 54 -4.26 15.34 20.16
N ALA A 55 -4.36 16.67 20.02
CA ALA A 55 -4.10 17.37 18.77
C ALA A 55 -2.71 17.02 18.19
N GLY A 56 -1.69 16.98 19.04
CA GLY A 56 -0.34 16.55 18.65
C GLY A 56 -0.22 15.06 18.30
N ILE A 57 -1.01 14.17 18.91
CA ILE A 57 -1.00 12.72 18.62
C ILE A 57 -1.68 12.39 17.30
N PHE A 58 -2.71 13.15 16.91
CA PHE A 58 -3.49 12.92 15.70
C PHE A 58 -3.07 13.82 14.51
N SER A 59 -2.08 14.71 14.69
CA SER A 59 -1.68 15.74 13.71
C SER A 59 -2.83 16.69 13.33
N GLU A 60 -3.64 17.08 14.30
CA GLU A 60 -4.80 17.94 14.08
C GLU A 60 -4.65 19.28 14.80
N ASN A 61 -5.44 20.28 14.40
CA ASN A 61 -5.50 21.54 15.13
C ASN A 61 -6.13 21.30 16.51
N LYS A 62 -5.61 22.00 17.53
CA LYS A 62 -6.17 21.95 18.88
C LYS A 62 -7.58 22.56 18.85
N PRO A 63 -8.63 21.80 19.23
CA PRO A 63 -10.00 22.34 19.24
C PRO A 63 -10.14 23.41 20.34
N GLU A 64 -10.85 24.49 20.03
CA GLU A 64 -11.01 25.64 20.91
C GLU A 64 -12.41 25.69 21.52
N THR A 65 -13.46 25.50 20.69
CA THR A 65 -14.86 25.52 21.14
C THR A 65 -15.33 24.16 21.68
N ILE A 66 -16.47 24.12 22.38
CA ILE A 66 -17.04 22.86 22.89
C ILE A 66 -17.49 21.96 21.73
N GLU A 67 -18.06 22.56 20.70
CA GLU A 67 -18.48 21.90 19.47
C GLU A 67 -17.29 21.25 18.76
N GLU A 68 -16.20 22.01 18.56
CA GLU A 68 -14.96 21.48 17.96
C GLU A 68 -14.37 20.35 18.80
N LYS A 69 -14.37 20.49 20.13
CA LYS A 69 -13.87 19.44 21.04
C LYS A 69 -14.70 18.16 20.94
N ARG A 70 -16.02 18.30 20.79
CA ARG A 70 -16.94 17.18 20.63
C ARG A 70 -16.69 16.47 19.29
N GLU A 71 -16.64 17.22 18.21
CA GLU A 71 -16.35 16.68 16.87
C GLU A 71 -14.97 16.01 16.83
N PHE A 72 -13.96 16.61 17.46
CA PHE A 72 -12.61 16.06 17.55
C PHE A 72 -12.61 14.67 18.20
N LEU A 73 -13.31 14.50 19.31
CA LEU A 73 -13.38 13.23 20.04
C LEU A 73 -14.13 12.16 19.23
N HIS A 74 -15.30 12.49 18.66
CA HIS A 74 -16.07 11.55 17.84
C HIS A 74 -15.31 11.12 16.58
N LYS A 75 -14.72 12.09 15.86
CA LYS A 75 -13.90 11.84 14.67
C LYS A 75 -12.74 10.89 14.97
N ASN A 76 -12.13 10.99 16.15
CA ASN A 76 -11.02 10.15 16.58
C ASN A 76 -11.46 8.92 17.39
N HIS A 77 -12.77 8.61 17.42
CA HIS A 77 -13.35 7.45 18.09
C HIS A 77 -13.04 7.37 19.60
N ILE A 78 -13.04 8.52 20.28
CA ILE A 78 -12.68 8.66 21.68
C ILE A 78 -13.93 8.99 22.50
N ALA A 79 -14.30 8.08 23.40
CA ALA A 79 -15.22 8.38 24.49
C ALA A 79 -14.47 8.99 25.67
N VAL A 80 -15.09 9.94 26.37
CA VAL A 80 -14.52 10.59 27.55
C VAL A 80 -15.55 10.66 28.67
N TRP A 81 -15.13 10.29 29.88
CA TRP A 81 -15.88 10.54 31.11
C TRP A 81 -14.95 10.57 32.33
N ASP A 82 -15.53 10.46 33.52
CA ASP A 82 -14.81 10.37 34.79
C ASP A 82 -15.29 9.15 35.58
N VAL A 83 -14.41 8.63 36.43
CA VAL A 83 -14.70 7.46 37.28
C VAL A 83 -15.78 7.78 38.32
N ILE A 84 -15.78 8.99 38.86
CA ILE A 84 -16.60 9.35 40.04
C ILE A 84 -17.89 10.03 39.61
N HIS A 85 -19.03 9.46 40.02
CA HIS A 85 -20.36 10.07 39.89
C HIS A 85 -20.61 11.12 40.96
N SER A 86 -20.27 10.85 42.22
CA SER A 86 -20.37 11.84 43.29
C SER A 86 -19.34 11.58 44.39
N CYS A 87 -18.92 12.64 45.06
CA CYS A 87 -18.01 12.56 46.19
C CYS A 87 -18.08 13.79 47.09
N ASP A 88 -17.47 13.68 48.27
CA ASP A 88 -17.19 14.82 49.13
C ASP A 88 -15.78 15.34 48.84
N ILE A 89 -15.66 16.59 48.40
CA ILE A 89 -14.39 17.17 47.95
C ILE A 89 -14.20 18.59 48.49
N ILE A 90 -12.93 18.99 48.67
CA ILE A 90 -12.53 20.37 48.96
C ILE A 90 -11.91 20.95 47.68
N GLY A 91 -12.65 21.85 47.02
CA GLY A 91 -12.23 22.49 45.76
C GLY A 91 -12.13 21.50 44.58
N SER A 92 -10.90 21.25 44.12
CA SER A 92 -10.59 20.28 43.05
C SER A 92 -9.40 19.38 43.39
N SER A 93 -9.07 19.23 44.67
CA SER A 93 -7.93 18.41 45.08
C SER A 93 -8.34 16.94 45.18
N ASP A 94 -7.74 16.10 44.32
CA ASP A 94 -7.91 14.64 44.35
C ASP A 94 -7.59 14.04 45.74
N SER A 95 -6.62 14.60 46.47
CA SER A 95 -6.25 14.12 47.81
C SER A 95 -7.37 14.31 48.86
N SER A 96 -8.29 15.24 48.60
CA SER A 96 -9.39 15.56 49.49
C SER A 96 -10.61 14.66 49.27
N ILE A 97 -10.70 13.90 48.18
CA ILE A 97 -11.90 13.13 47.81
C ILE A 97 -12.25 12.07 48.88
N ARG A 98 -13.50 12.04 49.32
CA ARG A 98 -14.09 11.05 50.25
C ARG A 98 -15.48 10.62 49.77
N ASN A 99 -16.03 9.55 50.34
CA ASN A 99 -17.39 9.06 50.07
C ASN A 99 -17.71 8.92 48.57
N VAL A 100 -16.81 8.24 47.84
CA VAL A 100 -16.90 8.06 46.39
C VAL A 100 -18.06 7.15 46.02
N VAL A 101 -18.90 7.63 45.12
CA VAL A 101 -19.85 6.84 44.34
C VAL A 101 -19.34 6.83 42.89
N PRO A 102 -19.06 5.67 42.28
CA PRO A 102 -18.59 5.59 40.90
C PRO A 102 -19.74 5.88 39.90
N ASN A 103 -19.39 6.33 38.69
CA ASN A 103 -20.32 6.32 37.57
C ASN A 103 -20.60 4.89 37.11
N ASP A 104 -21.78 4.67 36.55
CA ASP A 104 -22.09 3.42 35.86
C ASP A 104 -21.60 3.50 34.41
N LEU A 105 -20.59 2.69 34.07
CA LEU A 105 -20.00 2.69 32.73
C LEU A 105 -20.79 1.82 31.74
N SER A 106 -21.83 1.10 32.18
CA SER A 106 -22.68 0.26 31.31
C SER A 106 -23.23 1.05 30.12
N GLU A 107 -23.68 2.28 30.35
CA GLU A 107 -24.20 3.19 29.33
C GLU A 107 -23.25 3.32 28.12
N ILE A 108 -21.94 3.47 28.35
CA ILE A 108 -20.95 3.57 27.27
C ILE A 108 -20.62 2.18 26.73
N LEU A 109 -20.33 1.22 27.61
CA LEU A 109 -19.77 -0.09 27.24
C LEU A 109 -20.76 -0.99 26.51
N GLU A 110 -22.07 -0.78 26.68
CA GLU A 110 -23.13 -1.51 25.98
C GLU A 110 -23.48 -0.87 24.63
N ASN A 111 -23.23 0.43 24.47
CA ASN A 111 -23.64 1.19 23.28
C ASN A 111 -22.49 1.55 22.34
N ALA A 112 -21.23 1.31 22.73
CA ALA A 112 -20.05 1.53 21.93
C ALA A 112 -19.08 0.34 22.01
N ASP A 113 -18.42 0.04 20.89
CA ASP A 113 -17.43 -1.04 20.78
C ASP A 113 -16.06 -0.60 21.31
N ILE A 114 -16.02 -0.22 22.59
CA ILE A 114 -14.80 0.17 23.28
C ILE A 114 -13.83 -1.02 23.28
N LYS A 115 -12.63 -0.84 22.74
CA LYS A 115 -11.55 -1.83 22.71
C LYS A 115 -10.64 -1.74 23.93
N GLN A 116 -10.42 -0.52 24.45
CA GLN A 116 -9.53 -0.29 25.58
C GLN A 116 -9.97 0.91 26.42
N ILE A 117 -9.83 0.77 27.74
CA ILE A 117 -10.05 1.85 28.72
C ILE A 117 -8.70 2.42 29.15
N PHE A 118 -8.58 3.75 29.17
CA PHE A 118 -7.41 4.49 29.62
C PHE A 118 -7.76 5.38 30.79
N CYS A 119 -6.93 5.40 31.83
CA CYS A 119 -7.10 6.29 32.99
C CYS A 119 -6.08 7.43 32.94
N ASN A 120 -6.56 8.67 32.89
CA ASN A 120 -5.75 9.88 32.87
C ASN A 120 -5.26 10.22 34.29
N GLY A 121 -4.13 9.64 34.69
CA GLY A 121 -3.51 9.84 35.99
C GLY A 121 -3.69 8.69 36.98
N ALA A 122 -2.94 8.74 38.08
CA ALA A 122 -2.91 7.67 39.08
C ALA A 122 -4.23 7.53 39.84
N LYS A 123 -4.92 8.65 40.11
CA LYS A 123 -6.13 8.65 40.93
C LYS A 123 -7.33 8.03 40.22
N SER A 124 -7.55 8.38 38.95
CA SER A 124 -8.58 7.74 38.13
C SER A 124 -8.32 6.24 37.99
N TYR A 125 -7.06 5.85 37.77
CA TYR A 125 -6.68 4.43 37.70
C TYR A 125 -6.95 3.68 39.00
N GLU A 126 -6.56 4.23 40.15
CA GLU A 126 -6.81 3.64 41.46
C GLU A 126 -8.31 3.43 41.70
N TYR A 127 -9.14 4.43 41.41
CA TYR A 127 -10.58 4.33 41.63
C TYR A 127 -11.26 3.40 40.63
N TYR A 128 -10.87 3.41 39.35
CA TYR A 128 -11.38 2.45 38.38
C TYR A 128 -11.11 1.01 38.84
N ARG A 129 -9.86 0.70 39.25
CA ARG A 129 -9.50 -0.62 39.76
C ARG A 129 -10.30 -1.02 40.99
N LYS A 130 -10.54 -0.07 41.89
CA LYS A 130 -11.25 -0.32 43.15
C LYS A 130 -12.74 -0.56 42.95
N TYR A 131 -13.37 0.21 42.07
CA TYR A 131 -14.83 0.28 41.99
C TYR A 131 -15.42 -0.36 40.73
N GLN A 132 -14.73 -0.28 39.58
CA GLN A 132 -15.35 -0.57 38.27
C GLN A 132 -14.68 -1.74 37.51
N GLU A 133 -13.40 -2.06 37.75
CA GLU A 133 -12.67 -3.10 36.98
C GLU A 133 -13.33 -4.48 37.08
N LYS A 134 -13.83 -4.86 38.25
CA LYS A 134 -14.50 -6.15 38.46
C LYS A 134 -15.86 -6.21 37.77
N GLU A 135 -16.62 -5.11 37.81
CA GLU A 135 -17.96 -5.02 37.23
C GLU A 135 -17.90 -4.99 35.70
N THR A 136 -16.96 -4.23 35.14
CA THR A 136 -16.77 -4.11 33.69
C THR A 136 -16.04 -5.31 33.07
N GLY A 137 -15.32 -6.10 33.87
CA GLY A 137 -14.47 -7.20 33.39
C GLY A 137 -13.29 -6.77 32.52
N ARG A 138 -12.96 -5.47 32.49
CA ARG A 138 -11.97 -4.86 31.58
C ARG A 138 -10.83 -4.23 32.36
N LYS A 139 -9.58 -4.54 32.00
CA LYS A 139 -8.41 -3.87 32.57
C LYS A 139 -8.21 -2.50 31.91
N ALA A 140 -7.96 -1.48 32.72
CA ALA A 140 -7.56 -0.16 32.21
C ALA A 140 -6.03 -0.04 32.08
N ILE A 141 -5.59 0.85 31.19
CA ILE A 141 -4.18 1.29 31.09
C ILE A 141 -4.02 2.63 31.79
N LYS A 142 -3.05 2.73 32.69
CA LYS A 142 -2.73 3.98 33.40
C LYS A 142 -1.85 4.88 32.52
N LEU A 143 -2.36 6.06 32.18
CA LEU A 143 -1.59 7.10 31.49
C LEU A 143 -1.12 8.18 32.48
N PRO A 144 0.00 8.88 32.19
CA PRO A 144 0.41 10.02 33.00
C PRO A 144 -0.63 11.15 32.92
N SER A 145 -0.84 11.85 34.03
CA SER A 145 -1.88 12.88 34.10
C SER A 145 -1.56 14.08 33.19
N THR A 146 -2.58 14.58 32.51
CA THR A 146 -2.52 15.82 31.68
C THR A 146 -2.74 17.10 32.49
N SER A 147 -3.09 16.97 33.77
CA SER A 147 -3.26 18.10 34.69
C SER A 147 -1.99 18.95 34.78
N PRO A 148 -2.09 20.29 34.88
CA PRO A 148 -0.94 21.17 35.10
C PRO A 148 -0.12 20.79 36.34
N ALA A 149 -0.76 20.20 37.35
CA ALA A 149 -0.10 19.75 38.58
C ALA A 149 0.96 18.65 38.33
N ASN A 150 0.88 17.93 37.20
CA ASN A 150 1.88 16.95 36.79
C ASN A 150 3.07 17.63 36.06
N ALA A 151 3.71 18.60 36.71
CA ALA A 151 4.78 19.40 36.11
C ALA A 151 6.05 18.59 35.76
N ALA A 152 6.21 17.39 36.36
CA ALA A 152 7.36 16.51 36.10
C ALA A 152 7.41 15.95 34.67
N PHE A 153 6.29 15.93 33.95
CA PHE A 153 6.23 15.48 32.57
C PHE A 153 6.26 16.68 31.61
N SER A 154 7.25 16.70 30.71
CA SER A 154 7.22 17.59 29.54
C SER A 154 6.11 17.13 28.57
N ILE A 155 5.71 18.00 27.64
CA ILE A 155 4.68 17.64 26.65
C ILE A 155 5.14 16.49 25.77
N GLU A 156 6.43 16.41 25.43
CA GLU A 156 7.02 15.33 24.63
C GLU A 156 6.95 13.98 25.35
N LYS A 157 7.25 13.97 26.67
CA LYS A 157 7.13 12.77 27.50
C LYS A 157 5.68 12.31 27.63
N LEU A 158 4.74 13.25 27.77
CA LEU A 158 3.31 12.95 27.73
C LEU A 158 2.91 12.34 26.38
N THR A 159 3.29 12.97 25.27
CA THR A 159 3.01 12.48 23.92
C THR A 159 3.50 11.06 23.73
N ARG A 160 4.74 10.75 24.11
CA ARG A 160 5.28 9.39 24.01
C ARG A 160 4.46 8.36 24.79
N ALA A 161 4.08 8.67 26.04
CA ALA A 161 3.30 7.77 26.87
C ALA A 161 1.85 7.61 26.38
N TRP A 162 1.27 8.68 25.84
CA TRP A 162 -0.12 8.69 25.36
C TRP A 162 -0.29 8.11 23.95
N LYS A 163 0.79 7.91 23.18
CA LYS A 163 0.75 7.16 21.90
C LYS A 163 0.16 5.75 22.02
N GLU A 164 0.10 5.18 23.23
CA GLU A 164 -0.57 3.89 23.48
C GLU A 164 -2.06 3.91 23.08
N ILE A 165 -2.73 5.08 23.07
CA ILE A 165 -4.13 5.18 22.62
C ILE A 165 -4.30 4.90 21.12
N CYS A 166 -3.25 5.09 20.33
CA CYS A 166 -3.28 4.83 18.88
C CYS A 166 -3.43 3.36 18.54
N VAL A 167 -3.01 2.46 19.45
CA VAL A 167 -3.04 1.00 19.27
C VAL A 167 -4.47 0.48 19.06
N PRO A 168 -5.39 0.63 20.02
CA PRO A 168 -6.79 0.21 19.84
C PRO A 168 -7.54 1.02 18.78
N LEU A 169 -7.05 2.22 18.43
CA LEU A 169 -7.59 3.04 17.34
C LEU A 169 -7.10 2.59 15.96
N GLN A 170 -6.07 1.75 15.89
CA GLN A 170 -5.39 1.35 14.66
C GLN A 170 -5.01 2.55 13.79
N VAL A 171 -4.42 3.57 14.41
CA VAL A 171 -3.87 4.74 13.72
C VAL A 171 -2.36 4.83 13.96
N ALA A 172 -1.63 5.31 12.98
CA ALA A 172 -0.19 5.52 13.12
C ALA A 172 0.11 6.71 14.06
N PRO A 173 1.12 6.67 14.92
CA PRO A 173 1.47 7.85 15.71
C PRO A 173 1.94 9.02 14.84
N THR A 174 1.68 10.28 15.23
CA THR A 174 2.29 11.45 14.56
C THR A 174 3.82 11.44 14.65
N GLY A 175 4.47 12.00 13.62
CA GLY A 175 5.91 12.20 13.54
C GLY A 175 6.69 10.96 13.09
N ILE A 176 6.03 9.84 12.80
CA ILE A 176 6.71 8.64 12.30
C ILE A 176 7.29 8.85 10.89
N GLY A 177 6.76 9.82 10.15
CA GLY A 177 7.28 10.25 8.85
C GLY A 177 8.71 10.75 8.95
N GLU A 178 8.99 11.66 9.89
CA GLU A 178 10.35 12.17 10.13
C GLU A 178 11.30 11.05 10.55
N VAL A 179 10.86 10.13 11.41
CA VAL A 179 11.68 8.97 11.83
C VAL A 179 12.05 8.08 10.63
N LEU A 180 11.15 7.95 9.65
CA LEU A 180 11.44 7.21 8.43
C LEU A 180 12.37 7.98 7.49
N LEU A 181 12.22 9.31 7.40
CA LEU A 181 13.10 10.16 6.61
C LEU A 181 14.53 10.16 7.17
N ASP A 182 14.68 10.23 8.50
CA ASP A 182 15.99 10.11 9.17
C ASP A 182 16.68 8.79 8.82
N TRP A 183 15.93 7.68 8.76
CA TRP A 183 16.45 6.41 8.30
C TRP A 183 16.80 6.44 6.81
N TYR A 184 15.94 7.04 5.99
CA TYR A 184 16.12 7.10 4.55
C TYR A 184 17.38 7.86 4.13
N ASP A 185 17.71 8.95 4.81
CA ASP A 185 18.88 9.78 4.50
C ASP A 185 20.21 9.00 4.53
N TYR A 186 20.29 7.91 5.29
CA TYR A 186 21.48 7.04 5.36
C TYR A 186 21.34 5.72 4.59
N ASN A 187 20.12 5.33 4.20
CA ASN A 187 19.82 3.99 3.67
C ASN A 187 19.18 3.99 2.28
N ALA A 188 18.93 5.18 1.70
CA ALA A 188 18.33 5.32 0.39
C ALA A 188 19.14 4.56 -0.67
N ARG A 189 18.44 3.76 -1.48
CA ARG A 189 19.08 3.07 -2.61
C ARG A 189 19.40 4.06 -3.73
N ILE A 190 20.62 3.94 -4.26
CA ILE A 190 21.05 4.65 -5.47
C ILE A 190 20.50 3.91 -6.69
N LEU A 191 19.61 4.56 -7.44
CA LEU A 191 18.95 3.99 -8.62
C LEU A 191 18.95 5.04 -9.76
N PRO A 192 19.07 4.62 -11.03
CA PRO A 192 19.18 5.56 -12.16
C PRO A 192 18.07 6.62 -12.19
N TRP A 193 16.82 6.21 -12.03
CA TRP A 193 15.64 7.09 -12.02
C TRP A 193 15.47 7.94 -10.76
N ARG A 194 16.27 7.73 -9.72
CA ARG A 194 16.27 8.58 -8.50
C ARG A 194 17.34 9.65 -8.53
N SER A 195 18.43 9.43 -9.25
CA SER A 195 19.49 10.43 -9.43
C SER A 195 19.00 11.62 -10.25
N GLU A 196 18.08 11.38 -11.20
CA GLU A 196 17.44 12.42 -12.03
C GLU A 196 15.91 12.22 -12.03
N PRO A 197 15.21 12.68 -10.97
CA PRO A 197 13.79 12.38 -10.76
C PRO A 197 12.87 13.31 -11.56
N THR A 198 13.10 13.45 -12.87
CA THR A 198 12.17 14.20 -13.74
C THR A 198 10.81 13.48 -13.80
N PRO A 199 9.70 14.20 -14.10
CA PRO A 199 8.38 13.56 -14.21
C PRO A 199 8.35 12.37 -15.18
N TYR A 200 9.09 12.46 -16.29
CA TYR A 200 9.20 11.38 -17.26
C TYR A 200 9.98 10.18 -16.69
N HIS A 201 11.14 10.42 -16.09
CA HIS A 201 11.97 9.36 -15.51
C HIS A 201 11.22 8.60 -14.40
N VAL A 202 10.56 9.33 -13.51
CA VAL A 202 9.72 8.77 -12.45
C VAL A 202 8.59 7.96 -13.08
N TRP A 203 7.82 8.53 -13.99
CA TRP A 203 6.71 7.86 -14.64
C TRP A 203 7.11 6.51 -15.29
N ILE A 204 8.17 6.51 -16.09
CA ILE A 204 8.63 5.29 -16.78
C ILE A 204 9.10 4.25 -15.77
N SER A 205 9.93 4.63 -14.79
CA SER A 205 10.42 3.72 -13.76
C SER A 205 9.28 3.08 -12.97
N GLU A 206 8.28 3.87 -12.57
CA GLU A 206 7.15 3.41 -11.78
C GLU A 206 6.28 2.43 -12.54
N ILE A 207 6.05 2.66 -13.84
CA ILE A 207 5.35 1.70 -14.69
C ILE A 207 6.17 0.41 -14.87
N MET A 208 7.49 0.51 -15.08
CA MET A 208 8.36 -0.68 -15.21
C MET A 208 8.39 -1.51 -13.92
N LEU A 209 8.40 -0.87 -12.75
CA LEU A 209 8.45 -1.53 -11.44
C LEU A 209 7.15 -2.23 -11.03
N GLN A 210 6.03 -1.99 -11.72
CA GLN A 210 4.78 -2.70 -11.46
C GLN A 210 4.94 -4.22 -11.67
N GLN A 211 4.97 -4.98 -10.57
CA GLN A 211 5.14 -6.45 -10.58
C GLN A 211 6.48 -6.91 -11.20
N THR A 212 7.50 -6.05 -11.23
CA THR A 212 8.85 -6.37 -11.70
C THR A 212 9.88 -5.95 -10.66
N ARG A 213 10.93 -6.77 -10.45
CA ARG A 213 11.97 -6.48 -9.45
C ARG A 213 12.93 -5.39 -9.96
N VAL A 214 13.41 -4.55 -9.05
CA VAL A 214 14.35 -3.44 -9.34
C VAL A 214 15.56 -3.89 -10.17
N GLU A 215 16.23 -4.98 -9.80
CA GLU A 215 17.41 -5.46 -10.52
C GLU A 215 17.12 -5.88 -11.96
N ALA A 216 15.92 -6.39 -12.23
CA ALA A 216 15.52 -6.67 -13.60
C ALA A 216 15.30 -5.38 -14.39
N VAL A 217 14.68 -4.36 -13.78
CA VAL A 217 14.28 -3.11 -14.45
C VAL A 217 15.48 -2.27 -14.91
N LYS A 218 16.58 -2.21 -14.15
CA LYS A 218 17.74 -1.33 -14.46
C LYS A 218 18.16 -1.37 -15.93
N LYS A 219 18.44 -2.57 -16.47
CA LYS A 219 18.87 -2.75 -17.85
C LYS A 219 17.83 -2.30 -18.89
N TYR A 220 16.55 -2.48 -18.59
CA TYR A 220 15.48 -2.04 -19.48
C TYR A 220 15.29 -0.53 -19.43
N TYR A 221 15.42 0.05 -18.26
CA TYR A 221 15.35 1.49 -18.06
C TYR A 221 16.48 2.20 -18.80
N ASP A 222 17.72 1.73 -18.68
CA ASP A 222 18.87 2.34 -19.34
C ASP A 222 18.69 2.35 -20.88
N ARG A 223 18.39 1.18 -21.47
CA ARG A 223 18.07 1.07 -22.91
C ARG A 223 16.87 1.92 -23.34
N TRP A 224 15.85 2.01 -22.48
CA TRP A 224 14.67 2.83 -22.77
C TRP A 224 15.03 4.30 -22.81
N MET A 225 15.81 4.80 -21.86
CA MET A 225 16.19 6.21 -21.80
C MET A 225 17.13 6.60 -22.96
N GLU A 226 17.92 5.66 -23.48
CA GLU A 226 18.73 5.90 -24.69
C GLU A 226 17.88 6.13 -25.95
N VAL A 227 16.78 5.39 -26.12
CA VAL A 227 15.96 5.42 -27.35
C VAL A 227 14.76 6.36 -27.22
N LEU A 228 14.12 6.37 -26.05
CA LEU A 228 12.91 7.14 -25.74
C LEU A 228 13.16 8.06 -24.53
N PRO A 229 13.99 9.10 -24.67
CA PRO A 229 14.42 9.95 -23.55
C PRO A 229 13.31 10.88 -23.01
N ASP A 230 12.24 11.11 -23.77
CA ASP A 230 11.17 12.04 -23.38
C ASP A 230 9.78 11.60 -23.87
N VAL A 231 8.76 12.37 -23.47
CA VAL A 231 7.35 12.14 -23.83
C VAL A 231 7.14 12.14 -25.34
N LYS A 232 7.83 13.03 -26.07
CA LYS A 232 7.68 13.16 -27.51
C LYS A 232 8.19 11.90 -28.22
N ALA A 233 9.39 11.45 -27.91
CA ALA A 233 9.98 10.23 -28.44
C ALA A 233 9.07 9.01 -28.19
N LEU A 234 8.53 8.87 -26.96
CA LEU A 234 7.58 7.81 -26.63
C LEU A 234 6.25 7.93 -27.39
N SER A 235 5.78 9.13 -27.70
CA SER A 235 4.54 9.32 -28.47
C SER A 235 4.71 8.97 -29.95
N GLU A 236 5.90 9.18 -30.51
CA GLU A 236 6.21 9.04 -31.94
C GLU A 236 6.77 7.65 -32.31
N VAL A 237 7.30 6.89 -31.35
CA VAL A 237 7.92 5.58 -31.60
C VAL A 237 6.96 4.59 -32.28
N PRO A 238 7.37 3.83 -33.31
CA PRO A 238 6.56 2.75 -33.88
C PRO A 238 6.19 1.66 -32.86
N ASP A 239 5.02 1.03 -33.03
CA ASP A 239 4.53 0.02 -32.07
C ASP A 239 5.44 -1.21 -31.98
N GLU A 240 6.04 -1.64 -33.09
CA GLU A 240 6.95 -2.78 -33.12
C GLU A 240 8.23 -2.51 -32.31
N GLU A 241 8.84 -1.34 -32.52
CA GLU A 241 10.02 -0.90 -31.77
C GLU A 241 9.70 -0.75 -30.28
N LEU A 242 8.54 -0.18 -29.93
CA LEU A 242 8.07 -0.10 -28.55
C LEU A 242 7.93 -1.48 -27.90
N MET A 243 7.30 -2.44 -28.58
CA MET A 243 7.14 -3.80 -28.06
C MET A 243 8.50 -4.49 -27.91
N LYS A 244 9.44 -4.20 -28.80
CA LYS A 244 10.81 -4.73 -28.75
C LYS A 244 11.60 -4.17 -27.56
N LEU A 245 11.52 -2.87 -27.30
CA LEU A 245 12.13 -2.25 -26.12
C LEU A 245 11.57 -2.82 -24.82
N TRP A 246 10.30 -3.25 -24.80
CA TRP A 246 9.64 -3.86 -23.64
C TRP A 246 9.79 -5.40 -23.57
N GLU A 247 10.39 -6.04 -24.57
CA GLU A 247 10.48 -7.49 -24.69
C GLU A 247 11.15 -8.12 -23.46
N GLY A 248 10.41 -8.95 -22.72
CA GLY A 248 10.92 -9.64 -21.53
C GLY A 248 10.50 -9.04 -20.18
N LEU A 249 9.98 -7.80 -20.14
CA LEU A 249 9.44 -7.21 -18.90
C LEU A 249 8.07 -7.78 -18.51
N GLY A 250 7.34 -8.36 -19.47
CA GLY A 250 5.98 -8.85 -19.27
C GLY A 250 4.94 -7.73 -19.08
N TYR A 251 3.66 -8.10 -18.98
CA TYR A 251 2.52 -7.17 -18.90
C TYR A 251 2.58 -6.06 -19.97
N TYR A 252 2.69 -6.45 -21.24
CA TYR A 252 2.92 -5.55 -22.40
C TYR A 252 1.88 -4.43 -22.58
N ASN A 253 0.68 -4.57 -22.02
CA ASN A 253 -0.29 -3.46 -21.98
C ASN A 253 0.22 -2.24 -21.22
N ARG A 254 1.22 -2.38 -20.35
CA ARG A 254 1.91 -1.25 -19.71
C ARG A 254 2.59 -0.35 -20.74
N ALA A 255 3.39 -0.91 -21.64
CA ALA A 255 4.05 -0.15 -22.72
C ALA A 255 3.03 0.50 -23.65
N ARG A 256 1.95 -0.21 -24.01
CA ARG A 256 0.88 0.36 -24.85
C ARG A 256 0.20 1.55 -24.16
N ASN A 257 -0.15 1.40 -22.88
CA ASN A 257 -0.74 2.48 -22.11
C ASN A 257 0.23 3.66 -21.95
N LEU A 258 1.54 3.41 -21.78
CA LEU A 258 2.57 4.45 -21.78
C LEU A 258 2.51 5.30 -23.05
N LYS A 259 2.53 4.67 -24.24
CA LYS A 259 2.43 5.39 -25.51
C LYS A 259 1.11 6.15 -25.67
N VAL A 260 -0.02 5.53 -25.30
CA VAL A 260 -1.33 6.21 -25.33
C VAL A 260 -1.35 7.42 -24.41
N ALA A 261 -0.83 7.30 -23.19
CA ALA A 261 -0.73 8.42 -22.26
C ALA A 261 0.28 9.49 -22.73
N ALA A 262 1.36 9.11 -23.39
CA ALA A 262 2.30 10.07 -23.97
C ALA A 262 1.63 10.89 -25.08
N LEU A 263 0.83 10.26 -25.94
CA LEU A 263 0.00 10.95 -26.92
C LEU A 263 -1.02 11.89 -26.26
N GLN A 264 -1.65 11.46 -25.15
CA GLN A 264 -2.53 12.34 -24.37
C GLN A 264 -1.77 13.55 -23.81
N VAL A 265 -0.56 13.37 -23.28
CA VAL A 265 0.26 14.47 -22.77
C VAL A 265 0.63 15.45 -23.88
N MET A 266 0.98 14.97 -25.07
CA MET A 266 1.24 15.82 -26.23
C MET A 266 0.02 16.63 -26.67
N GLN A 267 -1.19 16.06 -26.58
CA GLN A 267 -2.43 16.67 -27.10
C GLN A 267 -3.14 17.57 -26.08
N GLU A 268 -3.14 17.19 -24.80
CA GLU A 268 -3.95 17.84 -23.75
C GLU A 268 -3.11 18.72 -22.82
N PHE A 269 -1.79 18.51 -22.78
CA PHE A 269 -0.86 19.18 -21.85
C PHE A 269 0.41 19.71 -22.53
N ASP A 270 0.35 20.00 -23.84
CA ASP A 270 1.43 20.62 -24.63
C ASP A 270 2.79 19.89 -24.52
N GLY A 271 2.77 18.57 -24.30
CA GLY A 271 3.98 17.75 -24.16
C GLY A 271 4.59 17.74 -22.76
N GLU A 272 4.01 18.45 -21.79
CA GLU A 272 4.47 18.51 -20.41
C GLU A 272 3.60 17.63 -19.50
N ILE A 273 4.24 16.76 -18.72
CA ILE A 273 3.53 15.95 -17.71
C ILE A 273 2.95 16.91 -16.65
N PRO A 274 1.65 16.86 -16.35
CA PRO A 274 1.02 17.87 -15.50
C PRO A 274 1.44 17.73 -14.02
N ALA A 275 1.80 18.85 -13.40
CA ALA A 275 2.06 18.97 -11.96
C ALA A 275 0.75 19.04 -11.13
N ASP A 276 -0.17 18.11 -11.36
CA ASP A 276 -1.47 18.05 -10.68
C ASP A 276 -1.94 16.59 -10.56
N TYR A 277 -2.31 16.17 -9.34
CA TYR A 277 -2.68 14.78 -9.07
C TYR A 277 -3.91 14.32 -9.86
N SER A 278 -4.94 15.17 -9.99
CA SER A 278 -6.16 14.82 -10.71
C SER A 278 -5.92 14.68 -12.21
N LYS A 279 -5.07 15.54 -12.79
CA LYS A 279 -4.65 15.43 -14.20
C LYS A 279 -3.73 14.23 -14.44
N LEU A 280 -2.84 13.91 -13.50
CA LEU A 280 -2.03 12.69 -13.58
C LEU A 280 -2.93 11.44 -13.57
N LEU A 281 -3.95 11.42 -12.72
CA LEU A 281 -4.88 10.30 -12.60
C LEU A 281 -5.76 10.11 -13.85
N SER A 282 -5.95 11.13 -14.69
CA SER A 282 -6.70 11.00 -15.95
C SER A 282 -5.90 10.35 -17.07
N LEU A 283 -4.57 10.25 -16.95
CA LEU A 283 -3.71 9.63 -17.96
C LEU A 283 -3.94 8.13 -18.06
N LYS A 284 -3.94 7.60 -19.29
CA LYS A 284 -4.16 6.17 -19.54
C LYS A 284 -3.12 5.29 -18.82
N GLY A 285 -3.59 4.38 -17.98
CA GLY A 285 -2.73 3.43 -17.27
C GLY A 285 -2.04 4.01 -16.04
N VAL A 286 -2.32 5.27 -15.68
CA VAL A 286 -1.91 5.88 -14.41
C VAL A 286 -3.05 5.68 -13.40
N GLY A 287 -2.77 4.93 -12.33
CA GLY A 287 -3.68 4.78 -11.18
C GLY A 287 -3.25 5.62 -9.99
N GLU A 288 -4.02 5.55 -8.89
CA GLU A 288 -3.76 6.33 -7.65
C GLU A 288 -2.30 6.22 -7.17
N TYR A 289 -1.72 5.02 -7.20
CA TYR A 289 -0.32 4.78 -6.85
C TYR A 289 0.64 5.59 -7.73
N THR A 290 0.54 5.44 -9.05
CA THR A 290 1.47 6.07 -10.01
C THR A 290 1.28 7.59 -10.03
N ALA A 291 0.04 8.07 -9.93
CA ALA A 291 -0.24 9.50 -9.81
C ALA A 291 0.39 10.07 -8.53
N GLY A 292 0.24 9.39 -7.38
CA GLY A 292 0.86 9.80 -6.12
C GLY A 292 2.38 9.76 -6.18
N ALA A 293 2.97 8.76 -6.83
CA ALA A 293 4.41 8.65 -7.01
C ALA A 293 4.97 9.80 -7.87
N ILE A 294 4.38 10.08 -9.03
CA ILE A 294 4.81 11.20 -9.89
C ILE A 294 4.62 12.54 -9.17
N ALA A 295 3.44 12.77 -8.60
CA ALA A 295 3.10 14.01 -7.91
C ALA A 295 4.08 14.32 -6.76
N SER A 296 4.39 13.32 -5.94
CA SER A 296 5.26 13.50 -4.77
C SER A 296 6.74 13.53 -5.10
N ILE A 297 7.22 12.64 -5.97
CA ILE A 297 8.66 12.50 -6.26
C ILE A 297 9.13 13.60 -7.20
N ALA A 298 8.40 13.87 -8.29
CA ALA A 298 8.83 14.80 -9.31
C ALA A 298 8.39 16.25 -9.05
N PHE A 299 7.24 16.43 -8.40
CA PHE A 299 6.64 17.76 -8.20
C PHE A 299 6.56 18.20 -6.73
N GLY A 300 6.97 17.35 -5.77
CA GLY A 300 6.90 17.69 -4.34
C GLY A 300 5.48 17.86 -3.80
N ILE A 301 4.46 17.39 -4.52
CA ILE A 301 3.05 17.49 -4.10
C ILE A 301 2.79 16.42 -3.04
N PRO A 302 2.22 16.76 -1.87
CA PRO A 302 2.03 15.84 -0.74
C PRO A 302 0.89 14.84 -0.96
N GLU A 303 1.08 13.96 -1.92
CA GLU A 303 0.18 12.87 -2.28
C GLU A 303 0.79 11.51 -1.93
N PRO A 304 0.01 10.58 -1.33
CA PRO A 304 0.50 9.28 -0.92
C PRO A 304 0.68 8.35 -2.14
N ALA A 305 1.79 7.62 -2.20
CA ALA A 305 2.04 6.58 -3.20
C ALA A 305 1.91 5.18 -2.57
N VAL A 306 0.67 4.66 -2.50
CA VAL A 306 0.38 3.42 -1.77
C VAL A 306 0.45 2.18 -2.66
N ASP A 307 1.55 1.44 -2.57
CA ASP A 307 1.74 0.15 -3.23
C ASP A 307 1.56 -1.05 -2.28
N GLY A 308 1.94 -2.24 -2.76
CA GLY A 308 1.93 -3.45 -1.93
C GLY A 308 2.94 -3.43 -0.76
N ASN A 309 3.98 -2.59 -0.83
CA ASN A 309 4.92 -2.37 0.28
C ASN A 309 4.26 -1.53 1.37
N ALA A 310 3.73 -0.35 1.03
CA ALA A 310 3.03 0.52 1.96
C ALA A 310 1.85 -0.20 2.62
N LEU A 311 1.02 -0.91 1.85
CA LEU A 311 -0.09 -1.71 2.40
C LEU A 311 0.38 -2.73 3.43
N ARG A 312 1.45 -3.48 3.15
CA ARG A 312 2.00 -4.46 4.08
C ARG A 312 2.57 -3.82 5.35
N ILE A 313 3.33 -2.74 5.19
CA ILE A 313 3.94 -2.02 6.31
C ILE A 313 2.83 -1.51 7.24
N PHE A 314 1.85 -0.81 6.69
CA PHE A 314 0.75 -0.27 7.49
C PHE A 314 -0.12 -1.36 8.10
N SER A 315 -0.36 -2.48 7.40
CA SER A 315 -1.07 -3.60 8.01
C SER A 315 -0.33 -4.18 9.23
N ARG A 316 1.00 -4.22 9.20
CA ARG A 316 1.82 -4.70 10.33
C ARG A 316 1.87 -3.68 11.47
N ILE A 317 2.15 -2.42 11.19
CA ILE A 317 2.27 -1.42 12.27
C ILE A 317 0.93 -1.19 12.98
N LEU A 318 -0.19 -1.36 12.28
CA LEU A 318 -1.55 -1.17 12.82
C LEU A 318 -2.25 -2.47 13.24
N ALA A 319 -1.62 -3.64 13.00
CA ALA A 319 -2.27 -4.95 13.14
C ALA A 319 -3.66 -5.01 12.46
N GLU A 320 -3.73 -4.54 11.21
CA GLU A 320 -4.93 -4.50 10.38
C GLU A 320 -5.30 -5.92 9.91
N ASP A 321 -6.42 -6.45 10.39
CA ASP A 321 -6.90 -7.81 10.13
C ASP A 321 -7.81 -7.93 8.89
N GLY A 322 -8.12 -6.81 8.23
CA GLY A 322 -8.81 -6.81 6.95
C GLY A 322 -7.96 -7.36 5.80
N GLU A 323 -8.61 -8.05 4.85
CA GLU A 323 -7.95 -8.53 3.64
C GLU A 323 -7.37 -7.36 2.81
N ILE A 324 -6.07 -7.41 2.53
CA ILE A 324 -5.29 -6.33 1.87
C ILE A 324 -5.82 -5.89 0.51
N ASN A 325 -6.58 -6.74 -0.17
CA ASN A 325 -7.15 -6.44 -1.48
C ASN A 325 -8.50 -5.71 -1.41
N LYS A 326 -9.15 -5.64 -0.23
CA LYS A 326 -10.42 -4.92 -0.05
C LYS A 326 -10.23 -3.42 -0.22
N ALA A 327 -11.17 -2.79 -0.93
CA ALA A 327 -11.15 -1.34 -1.17
C ALA A 327 -11.17 -0.53 0.13
N SER A 328 -11.90 -1.00 1.15
CA SER A 328 -11.93 -0.36 2.48
C SER A 328 -10.55 -0.32 3.15
N VAL A 329 -9.80 -1.43 3.11
CA VAL A 329 -8.44 -1.53 3.70
C VAL A 329 -7.45 -0.63 2.96
N LYS A 330 -7.52 -0.61 1.62
CA LYS A 330 -6.70 0.29 0.81
C LYS A 330 -6.99 1.76 1.10
N LYS A 331 -8.27 2.13 1.19
CA LYS A 331 -8.70 3.50 1.52
C LYS A 331 -8.22 3.92 2.91
N LYS A 332 -8.43 3.08 3.93
CA LYS A 332 -7.95 3.33 5.31
C LYS A 332 -6.44 3.50 5.33
N THR A 333 -5.70 2.61 4.67
CA THR A 333 -4.23 2.71 4.61
C THR A 333 -3.78 4.00 3.91
N SER A 334 -4.41 4.38 2.80
CA SER A 334 -4.10 5.62 2.09
C SER A 334 -4.35 6.87 2.95
N GLN A 335 -5.43 6.88 3.73
CA GLN A 335 -5.70 7.95 4.70
C GLN A 335 -4.62 8.01 5.78
N GLU A 336 -4.18 6.87 6.30
CA GLU A 336 -3.12 6.80 7.31
C GLU A 336 -1.76 7.23 6.76
N VAL A 337 -1.40 6.79 5.56
CA VAL A 337 -0.18 7.24 4.86
C VAL A 337 -0.23 8.76 4.67
N ARG A 338 -1.34 9.30 4.16
CA ARG A 338 -1.51 10.75 3.97
C ARG A 338 -1.38 11.51 5.29
N ARG A 339 -1.91 10.98 6.40
CA ARG A 339 -1.87 11.64 7.72
C ARG A 339 -0.46 11.75 8.29
N VAL A 340 0.41 10.78 7.99
CA VAL A 340 1.80 10.78 8.47
C VAL A 340 2.81 11.28 7.43
N LEU A 341 2.37 11.60 6.22
CA LEU A 341 3.17 12.11 5.11
C LEU A 341 3.75 13.50 5.44
N PRO A 342 5.08 13.65 5.50
CA PRO A 342 5.72 14.96 5.66
C PRO A 342 5.45 15.86 4.44
N LYS A 343 5.12 17.13 4.68
CA LYS A 343 4.80 18.09 3.61
C LYS A 343 6.03 18.56 2.83
N GLU A 344 7.19 18.63 3.48
CA GLU A 344 8.42 19.16 2.88
C GLU A 344 9.15 18.15 1.98
N ARG A 345 9.06 16.85 2.32
CA ARG A 345 9.75 15.76 1.60
C ARG A 345 8.81 14.58 1.27
N PRO A 346 7.67 14.81 0.60
CA PRO A 346 6.68 13.77 0.36
C PRO A 346 7.20 12.67 -0.58
N GLY A 347 8.00 13.04 -1.58
CA GLY A 347 8.65 12.10 -2.50
C GLY A 347 9.58 11.14 -1.78
N ASP A 348 10.48 11.67 -0.96
CA ASP A 348 11.43 10.86 -0.18
C ASP A 348 10.71 9.94 0.80
N PHE A 349 9.66 10.42 1.47
CA PHE A 349 8.87 9.57 2.37
C PHE A 349 8.22 8.39 1.62
N ASN A 350 7.62 8.65 0.45
CA ASN A 350 7.02 7.59 -0.37
C ASN A 350 8.09 6.59 -0.84
N GLN A 351 9.27 7.06 -1.27
CA GLN A 351 10.38 6.18 -1.65
C GLN A 351 10.94 5.41 -0.44
N ALA A 352 10.98 6.01 0.73
CA ALA A 352 11.42 5.38 1.97
C ALA A 352 10.48 4.23 2.38
N LEU A 353 9.16 4.37 2.19
CA LEU A 353 8.21 3.27 2.38
C LEU A 353 8.50 2.11 1.44
N MET A 354 8.81 2.39 0.17
CA MET A 354 9.17 1.34 -0.80
C MET A 354 10.47 0.64 -0.38
N ASP A 355 11.49 1.40 0.02
CA ASP A 355 12.79 0.86 0.45
C ASP A 355 12.65 0.03 1.73
N LEU A 356 11.95 0.56 2.74
CA LEU A 356 11.64 -0.15 3.98
C LEU A 356 10.92 -1.47 3.70
N GLY A 357 9.91 -1.45 2.84
CA GLY A 357 9.14 -2.65 2.50
C GLY A 357 9.98 -3.66 1.72
N SER A 358 10.84 -3.20 0.82
CA SER A 358 11.63 -4.10 -0.03
C SER A 358 12.82 -4.74 0.69
N SER A 359 13.41 -4.05 1.68
CA SER A 359 14.67 -4.46 2.31
C SER A 359 14.53 -4.93 3.75
N ILE A 360 13.54 -4.43 4.52
CA ILE A 360 13.41 -4.70 5.96
C ILE A 360 12.09 -5.40 6.24
N CYS A 361 10.98 -4.72 5.97
CA CYS A 361 9.63 -5.21 6.18
C CYS A 361 9.21 -6.10 4.99
N ILE A 362 9.96 -7.18 4.74
CA ILE A 362 9.82 -8.02 3.54
C ILE A 362 8.56 -8.88 3.55
N PRO A 363 8.04 -9.28 2.37
CA PRO A 363 6.95 -10.25 2.26
C PRO A 363 7.45 -11.70 2.33
N ASN A 364 6.57 -12.64 2.69
CA ASN A 364 6.80 -14.09 2.63
C ASN A 364 8.04 -14.57 3.42
N GLY A 365 8.11 -14.20 4.70
CA GLY A 365 9.19 -14.58 5.61
C GLY A 365 9.17 -13.69 6.85
N GLU A 366 10.12 -13.93 7.74
CA GLU A 366 10.36 -13.08 8.91
C GLU A 366 10.99 -11.76 8.46
N PRO A 367 10.39 -10.60 8.79
CA PRO A 367 10.99 -9.29 8.51
C PRO A 367 12.17 -9.02 9.44
N PHE A 368 13.09 -8.15 9.00
CA PHE A 368 14.27 -7.75 9.79
C PHE A 368 13.93 -6.65 10.81
N CYS A 369 13.02 -6.94 11.74
CA CYS A 369 12.44 -5.95 12.66
C CYS A 369 13.47 -5.17 13.47
N GLU A 370 14.58 -5.79 13.87
CA GLU A 370 15.67 -5.15 14.63
C GLU A 370 16.32 -3.97 13.89
N ASN A 371 16.23 -3.94 12.55
CA ASN A 371 16.74 -2.86 11.71
C ASN A 371 15.66 -1.84 11.33
N CYS A 372 14.42 -2.03 11.77
CA CYS A 372 13.28 -1.22 11.35
C CYS A 372 13.21 0.08 12.17
N PRO A 373 13.16 1.28 11.55
CA PRO A 373 13.00 2.53 12.27
C PRO A 373 11.65 2.64 13.03
N TRP A 374 10.69 1.77 12.69
CA TRP A 374 9.35 1.71 13.29
C TRP A 374 9.14 0.49 14.20
N GLU A 375 10.20 -0.23 14.57
CA GLU A 375 10.14 -1.40 15.47
C GLU A 375 9.28 -1.12 16.72
N SER A 376 9.62 -0.06 17.46
CA SER A 376 8.99 0.28 18.75
C SER A 376 7.50 0.64 18.69
N ILE A 377 6.97 0.97 17.51
CA ILE A 377 5.55 1.32 17.31
C ILE A 377 4.77 0.21 16.62
N CYS A 378 5.44 -0.80 16.07
CA CYS A 378 4.83 -1.82 15.23
C CYS A 378 4.01 -2.79 16.10
N GLN A 379 2.68 -2.79 15.95
CA GLN A 379 1.83 -3.66 16.73
C GLN A 379 2.05 -5.15 16.41
N ALA A 380 2.24 -5.50 15.14
CA ALA A 380 2.56 -6.88 14.80
C ALA A 380 3.85 -7.36 15.47
N HIS A 381 4.87 -6.50 15.57
CA HIS A 381 6.13 -6.84 16.24
C HIS A 381 5.97 -6.97 17.77
N LYS A 382 5.26 -6.01 18.41
CA LYS A 382 4.95 -6.04 19.85
C LYS A 382 4.31 -7.37 20.29
N TYR A 383 3.56 -8.02 19.41
CA TYR A 383 2.88 -9.29 19.67
C TYR A 383 3.51 -10.51 18.99
N GLY A 384 4.61 -10.37 18.24
CA GLY A 384 5.25 -11.47 17.49
C GLY A 384 4.36 -12.08 16.41
N ARG A 385 3.63 -11.24 15.67
CA ARG A 385 2.62 -11.63 14.65
C ARG A 385 2.90 -11.05 13.26
N GLU A 386 4.13 -10.69 12.94
CA GLU A 386 4.50 -10.02 11.68
C GLU A 386 4.19 -10.86 10.45
N THR A 387 4.20 -12.19 10.57
CA THR A 387 3.86 -13.14 9.50
C THR A 387 2.37 -13.28 9.26
N ASP A 388 1.52 -12.89 10.22
CA ASP A 388 0.06 -12.92 10.09
C ASP A 388 -0.44 -11.77 9.20
N PHE A 389 0.36 -10.73 9.04
CA PHE A 389 0.04 -9.53 8.27
C PHE A 389 0.92 -9.39 7.02
N PRO A 390 0.34 -8.95 5.89
CA PRO A 390 -1.05 -8.56 5.73
C PRO A 390 -1.94 -9.77 5.51
N VAL A 391 -3.21 -9.69 5.92
CA VAL A 391 -4.20 -10.74 5.66
C VAL A 391 -4.46 -10.80 4.14
N LYS A 392 -4.23 -11.97 3.54
CA LYS A 392 -4.40 -12.20 2.10
C LYS A 392 -5.60 -13.11 1.86
N ALA A 393 -6.40 -12.77 0.86
CA ALA A 393 -7.42 -13.68 0.36
C ALA A 393 -6.80 -14.99 -0.16
N LYS A 394 -7.54 -16.11 -0.03
CA LYS A 394 -7.12 -17.40 -0.61
C LYS A 394 -6.95 -17.26 -2.12
N LYS A 395 -5.78 -17.63 -2.64
CA LYS A 395 -5.52 -17.63 -4.09
C LYS A 395 -6.41 -18.67 -4.76
N LYS A 396 -7.13 -18.27 -5.82
CA LYS A 396 -7.79 -19.22 -6.72
C LYS A 396 -6.74 -20.08 -7.42
N GLN A 397 -7.05 -21.36 -7.66
CA GLN A 397 -6.22 -22.18 -8.54
C GLN A 397 -6.20 -21.57 -9.95
N ARG A 398 -5.03 -21.62 -10.59
CA ARG A 398 -4.87 -21.18 -11.97
C ARG A 398 -5.55 -22.16 -12.90
N LYS A 399 -6.10 -21.67 -14.00
CA LYS A 399 -6.55 -22.53 -15.10
C LYS A 399 -5.31 -23.09 -15.80
N ILE A 400 -5.25 -24.40 -16.00
CA ILE A 400 -4.20 -25.05 -16.80
C ILE A 400 -4.68 -25.11 -18.24
N GLU A 401 -3.85 -24.64 -19.17
CA GLU A 401 -4.09 -24.72 -20.61
C GLU A 401 -2.95 -25.51 -21.25
N LYS A 402 -3.30 -26.58 -21.96
CA LYS A 402 -2.34 -27.36 -22.75
C LYS A 402 -2.19 -26.72 -24.13
N LYS A 403 -0.96 -26.69 -24.65
CA LYS A 403 -0.62 -26.06 -25.93
C LYS A 403 0.35 -26.94 -26.72
N ALA A 404 0.13 -27.09 -28.02
CA ALA A 404 1.13 -27.58 -28.95
C ALA A 404 1.76 -26.39 -29.66
N VAL A 405 3.08 -26.21 -29.50
CA VAL A 405 3.84 -25.07 -30.03
C VAL A 405 4.76 -25.54 -31.15
N PHE A 406 4.81 -24.78 -32.24
CA PHE A 406 5.56 -25.13 -33.44
C PHE A 406 6.66 -24.10 -33.72
N LEU A 407 7.90 -24.56 -33.72
CA LEU A 407 9.02 -23.83 -34.30
C LEU A 407 9.11 -24.23 -35.78
N ILE A 408 8.61 -23.37 -36.67
CA ILE A 408 8.60 -23.64 -38.11
C ILE A 408 9.76 -22.92 -38.78
N GLU A 409 10.65 -23.70 -39.37
CA GLU A 409 11.83 -23.23 -40.11
C GLU A 409 11.60 -23.46 -41.62
N VAL A 410 11.68 -22.38 -42.39
CA VAL A 410 11.56 -22.40 -43.84
C VAL A 410 12.85 -21.86 -44.42
N SER A 411 13.69 -22.77 -44.96
CA SER A 411 15.08 -22.43 -45.32
C SER A 411 15.84 -21.78 -44.15
N ASP A 412 16.19 -20.50 -44.24
CA ASP A 412 16.89 -19.71 -43.22
C ASP A 412 15.97 -18.82 -42.36
N LYS A 413 14.65 -18.90 -42.60
CA LYS A 413 13.63 -18.07 -41.96
C LYS A 413 12.83 -18.84 -40.91
N ILE A 414 12.30 -18.10 -39.95
CA ILE A 414 11.39 -18.59 -38.92
C ILE A 414 9.99 -18.05 -39.19
N ILE A 415 8.98 -18.89 -39.02
CA ILE A 415 7.59 -18.44 -39.10
C ILE A 415 7.10 -17.93 -37.75
N LEU A 416 6.52 -16.74 -37.75
CA LEU A 416 5.82 -16.15 -36.62
C LEU A 416 4.36 -15.93 -36.95
N HIS A 417 3.52 -15.98 -35.93
CA HIS A 417 2.10 -15.65 -35.99
C HIS A 417 1.83 -14.39 -35.18
N LYS A 418 1.02 -13.47 -35.71
CA LYS A 418 0.59 -12.29 -34.94
C LYS A 418 -0.63 -12.63 -34.10
N ARG A 419 -0.54 -12.46 -32.78
CA ARG A 419 -1.69 -12.69 -31.89
C ARG A 419 -2.78 -11.64 -32.13
N PRO A 420 -4.07 -12.01 -31.97
CA PRO A 420 -5.18 -11.05 -32.05
C PRO A 420 -5.00 -9.85 -31.11
N GLU A 421 -5.63 -8.73 -31.45
CA GLU A 421 -5.58 -7.48 -30.67
C GLU A 421 -6.30 -7.55 -29.30
N LYS A 422 -6.93 -8.68 -28.99
CA LYS A 422 -7.63 -8.91 -27.72
C LYS A 422 -7.17 -10.22 -27.07
N GLY A 423 -7.15 -10.23 -25.73
CA GLY A 423 -6.83 -11.40 -24.93
C GLY A 423 -5.40 -11.43 -24.39
N LEU A 424 -4.95 -12.60 -23.95
CA LEU A 424 -3.63 -12.81 -23.37
C LEU A 424 -2.54 -12.55 -24.42
N LEU A 425 -1.53 -11.76 -24.07
CA LEU A 425 -0.41 -11.40 -24.96
C LEU A 425 -0.89 -10.78 -26.29
N SER A 426 -1.98 -10.00 -26.26
CA SER A 426 -2.60 -9.42 -27.45
C SER A 426 -1.60 -8.66 -28.32
N GLY A 427 -1.71 -8.78 -29.64
CA GLY A 427 -0.92 -8.04 -30.63
C GLY A 427 0.58 -8.35 -30.66
N LEU A 428 1.07 -9.33 -29.89
CA LEU A 428 2.48 -9.76 -29.91
C LEU A 428 2.70 -10.87 -30.93
N TRP A 429 3.93 -10.97 -31.41
CA TRP A 429 4.36 -12.09 -32.24
C TRP A 429 4.59 -13.33 -31.38
N GLU A 430 4.28 -14.50 -31.93
CA GLU A 430 4.49 -15.77 -31.26
C GLU A 430 4.94 -16.87 -32.21
N LEU A 431 5.44 -17.96 -31.63
CA LEU A 431 5.55 -19.21 -32.36
C LEU A 431 4.14 -19.75 -32.62
N PRO A 432 3.81 -20.18 -33.85
CA PRO A 432 2.52 -20.81 -34.15
C PRO A 432 2.17 -21.88 -33.12
N ASN A 433 0.95 -21.86 -32.59
CA ASN A 433 0.51 -22.81 -31.58
C ASN A 433 -0.99 -23.08 -31.67
N VAL A 434 -1.40 -24.25 -31.16
CA VAL A 434 -2.82 -24.63 -31.02
C VAL A 434 -3.13 -25.13 -29.62
N ASP A 435 -4.41 -25.10 -29.25
CA ASP A 435 -4.88 -25.64 -27.98
C ASP A 435 -4.83 -27.17 -27.95
N GLY A 436 -4.45 -27.71 -26.79
CA GLY A 436 -4.42 -29.13 -26.53
C GLY A 436 -3.03 -29.76 -26.61
N GLU A 437 -3.00 -31.07 -26.37
CA GLU A 437 -1.84 -31.91 -26.59
C GLU A 437 -2.17 -32.83 -27.76
N LEU A 438 -1.38 -32.76 -28.82
CA LEU A 438 -1.70 -33.43 -30.07
C LEU A 438 -1.05 -34.81 -30.13
N SER A 439 -1.85 -35.81 -30.48
CA SER A 439 -1.37 -37.11 -30.93
C SER A 439 -0.71 -37.01 -32.31
N ALA A 440 0.02 -38.06 -32.71
CA ALA A 440 0.63 -38.12 -34.05
C ALA A 440 -0.38 -37.94 -35.19
N LYS A 441 -1.62 -38.44 -35.01
CA LYS A 441 -2.70 -38.29 -35.98
C LYS A 441 -3.17 -36.84 -36.06
N GLU A 442 -3.44 -36.21 -34.91
CA GLU A 442 -3.89 -34.81 -34.85
C GLU A 442 -2.82 -33.83 -35.35
N LEU A 443 -1.53 -34.12 -35.13
CA LEU A 443 -0.43 -33.37 -35.74
C LEU A 443 -0.49 -33.42 -37.27
N SER A 444 -0.66 -34.61 -37.86
CA SER A 444 -0.78 -34.75 -39.32
C SER A 444 -2.03 -34.04 -39.87
N GLU A 445 -3.16 -34.14 -39.17
CA GLU A 445 -4.39 -33.42 -39.53
C GLU A 445 -4.21 -31.90 -39.44
N GLN A 446 -3.49 -31.40 -38.44
CA GLN A 446 -3.19 -29.98 -38.30
C GLN A 446 -2.27 -29.48 -39.42
N MET A 447 -1.24 -30.25 -39.82
CA MET A 447 -0.39 -29.89 -40.96
C MET A 447 -1.19 -29.81 -42.25
N LYS A 448 -2.09 -30.77 -42.50
CA LYS A 448 -3.02 -30.74 -43.64
C LYS A 448 -3.95 -29.52 -43.60
N LYS A 449 -4.46 -29.15 -42.43
CA LYS A 449 -5.32 -27.98 -42.25
C LYS A 449 -4.58 -26.67 -42.57
N TRP A 450 -3.31 -26.59 -42.21
CA TRP A 450 -2.39 -25.52 -42.61
C TRP A 450 -1.87 -25.67 -44.04
N GLY A 451 -2.26 -26.70 -44.80
CA GLY A 451 -1.76 -26.88 -46.17
C GLY A 451 -0.26 -27.16 -46.26
N ILE A 452 0.37 -27.62 -45.16
CA ILE A 452 1.78 -28.00 -45.11
C ILE A 452 1.90 -29.45 -45.59
N GLY A 453 2.54 -29.64 -46.74
CA GLY A 453 2.63 -30.93 -47.43
C GLY A 453 3.93 -31.71 -47.22
N ASP A 454 5.08 -31.08 -47.46
CA ASP A 454 6.41 -31.68 -47.33
C ASP A 454 7.17 -31.04 -46.16
N TYR A 455 7.42 -31.82 -45.11
CA TYR A 455 8.03 -31.34 -43.87
C TYR A 455 8.73 -32.47 -43.12
N MET A 456 9.78 -32.11 -42.37
CA MET A 456 10.31 -32.95 -41.30
C MET A 456 9.83 -32.42 -39.96
N ILE A 457 9.41 -33.31 -39.06
CA ILE A 457 8.95 -32.96 -37.71
C ILE A 457 9.80 -33.68 -36.65
N GLU A 458 10.25 -32.93 -35.65
CA GLU A 458 10.90 -33.49 -34.46
C GLU A 458 10.33 -32.87 -33.17
N PRO A 459 10.20 -33.64 -32.08
CA PRO A 459 9.76 -33.11 -30.80
C PRO A 459 10.86 -32.26 -30.14
N LEU A 460 10.50 -31.08 -29.65
CA LEU A 460 11.38 -30.19 -28.86
C LEU A 460 11.23 -30.37 -27.34
N GLY A 461 10.32 -31.26 -26.92
CA GLY A 461 10.04 -31.54 -25.51
C GLY A 461 9.00 -30.62 -24.88
N GLU A 462 8.85 -30.75 -23.57
CA GLU A 462 7.84 -30.03 -22.79
C GLU A 462 8.34 -28.67 -22.30
N GLY A 463 7.43 -27.72 -22.22
CA GLY A 463 7.65 -26.37 -21.72
C GLY A 463 6.54 -25.98 -20.75
N LYS A 464 6.86 -25.10 -19.80
CA LYS A 464 5.87 -24.59 -18.85
C LYS A 464 6.06 -23.09 -18.68
N HIS A 465 4.95 -22.36 -18.73
CA HIS A 465 4.94 -20.93 -18.44
C HIS A 465 3.77 -20.57 -17.50
N ILE A 466 4.06 -19.75 -16.49
CA ILE A 466 3.07 -19.38 -15.47
C ILE A 466 2.73 -17.90 -15.60
N PHE A 467 1.46 -17.61 -15.91
CA PHE A 467 0.87 -16.28 -15.79
C PHE A 467 0.19 -16.11 -14.40
N SER A 468 -0.32 -14.91 -14.12
CA SER A 468 -1.05 -14.67 -12.85
C SER A 468 -2.30 -15.52 -12.71
N HIS A 469 -3.03 -15.77 -13.81
CA HIS A 469 -4.35 -16.42 -13.81
C HIS A 469 -4.41 -17.75 -14.60
N VAL A 470 -3.40 -18.02 -15.43
CA VAL A 470 -3.32 -19.20 -16.31
C VAL A 470 -1.93 -19.82 -16.19
N GLU A 471 -1.84 -21.13 -16.34
CA GLU A 471 -0.59 -21.87 -16.56
C GLU A 471 -0.64 -22.52 -17.92
N TRP A 472 0.35 -22.24 -18.78
CA TRP A 472 0.55 -22.94 -20.04
C TRP A 472 1.46 -24.14 -19.82
N GLN A 473 0.96 -25.31 -20.22
CA GLN A 473 1.73 -26.55 -20.33
C GLN A 473 1.87 -26.85 -21.82
N MET A 474 3.09 -26.70 -22.33
CA MET A 474 3.38 -26.70 -23.75
C MET A 474 4.13 -27.98 -24.14
N ARG A 475 3.86 -28.44 -25.36
CA ARG A 475 4.68 -29.44 -26.04
C ARG A 475 5.16 -28.85 -27.37
N GLY A 476 6.47 -28.82 -27.54
CA GLY A 476 7.12 -28.19 -28.68
C GLY A 476 7.41 -29.17 -29.81
N TYR A 477 7.30 -28.69 -31.04
CA TYR A 477 7.65 -29.42 -32.26
C TYR A 477 8.46 -28.50 -33.17
N ARG A 478 9.58 -28.97 -33.70
CA ARG A 478 10.29 -28.29 -34.78
C ARG A 478 9.80 -28.86 -36.11
N LEU A 479 9.42 -27.96 -37.01
CA LEU A 479 9.00 -28.26 -38.37
C LEU A 479 10.01 -27.65 -39.32
N GLN A 480 10.66 -28.48 -40.13
CA GLN A 480 11.61 -28.02 -41.14
C GLN A 480 11.00 -28.24 -42.53
N MET A 481 10.98 -27.19 -43.32
CA MET A 481 10.47 -27.21 -44.69
C MET A 481 11.35 -26.38 -45.62
N ARG A 482 11.30 -26.69 -46.91
CA ARG A 482 12.09 -25.98 -47.94
C ARG A 482 11.46 -24.66 -48.35
N ASP A 483 10.14 -24.66 -48.50
CA ASP A 483 9.38 -23.51 -49.00
C ASP A 483 8.00 -23.45 -48.33
N ILE A 484 7.40 -22.26 -48.35
CA ILE A 484 6.06 -21.99 -47.83
C ILE A 484 5.32 -21.05 -48.79
N SER A 485 4.07 -21.36 -49.12
CA SER A 485 3.32 -20.52 -50.06
C SER A 485 2.92 -19.19 -49.41
N GLU A 486 3.04 -18.08 -50.14
CA GLU A 486 2.59 -16.75 -49.67
C GLU A 486 1.11 -16.72 -49.27
N LYS A 487 0.26 -17.44 -50.01
CA LYS A 487 -1.17 -17.59 -49.68
C LYS A 487 -1.41 -18.20 -48.29
N LEU A 488 -0.52 -19.09 -47.84
CA LEU A 488 -0.61 -19.66 -46.50
C LEU A 488 -0.20 -18.63 -45.45
N LEU A 489 0.86 -17.89 -45.71
CA LEU A 489 1.31 -16.82 -44.82
C LEU A 489 0.20 -15.80 -44.57
N GLU A 490 -0.46 -15.34 -45.63
CA GLU A 490 -1.59 -14.41 -45.53
C GLU A 490 -2.78 -15.01 -44.78
N LYS A 491 -3.17 -16.26 -45.11
CA LYS A 491 -4.36 -16.90 -44.53
C LYS A 491 -4.25 -17.11 -43.03
N GLU A 492 -3.07 -17.48 -42.54
CA GLU A 492 -2.85 -17.78 -41.12
C GLU A 492 -2.27 -16.57 -40.36
N GLU A 493 -2.19 -15.39 -41.00
CA GLU A 493 -1.58 -14.17 -40.43
C GLU A 493 -0.13 -14.43 -39.95
N TRP A 494 0.60 -15.18 -40.76
CA TRP A 494 2.00 -15.55 -40.53
C TRP A 494 2.96 -14.67 -41.31
N ILE A 495 4.17 -14.54 -40.78
CA ILE A 495 5.30 -13.91 -41.48
C ILE A 495 6.52 -14.82 -41.42
N ALA A 496 7.33 -14.81 -42.48
CA ALA A 496 8.62 -15.48 -42.52
C ALA A 496 9.73 -14.46 -42.26
N VAL A 497 10.43 -14.58 -41.14
CA VAL A 497 11.44 -13.61 -40.69
C VAL A 497 12.83 -14.21 -40.70
N SER A 498 13.84 -13.41 -41.04
CA SER A 498 15.23 -13.80 -40.85
C SER A 498 15.55 -13.91 -39.35
N ARG A 499 16.59 -14.67 -39.00
CA ARG A 499 17.06 -14.75 -37.60
C ARG A 499 17.55 -13.40 -37.07
N GLU A 500 18.14 -12.57 -37.94
CA GLU A 500 18.58 -11.21 -37.63
C GLU A 500 17.38 -10.29 -37.34
N ASP A 501 16.38 -10.25 -38.22
CA ASP A 501 15.17 -9.46 -37.99
C ASP A 501 14.42 -9.91 -36.73
N LEU A 502 14.46 -11.21 -36.40
CA LEU A 502 13.87 -11.72 -35.17
C LEU A 502 14.57 -11.17 -33.92
N GLU A 503 15.89 -11.02 -33.96
CA GLU A 503 16.66 -10.45 -32.86
C GLU A 503 16.42 -8.95 -32.72
N GLU A 504 16.19 -8.23 -33.81
CA GLU A 504 16.13 -6.77 -33.81
C GLU A 504 14.72 -6.18 -33.77
N LYS A 505 13.74 -6.80 -34.43
CA LYS A 505 12.44 -6.15 -34.72
C LYS A 505 11.26 -6.81 -34.03
N TYR A 506 11.25 -8.14 -33.98
CA TYR A 506 10.08 -8.88 -33.52
C TYR A 506 10.19 -9.27 -32.04
N ALA A 507 9.21 -8.84 -31.24
CA ALA A 507 9.13 -9.17 -29.83
C ALA A 507 8.36 -10.49 -29.62
N ILE A 508 9.03 -11.51 -29.09
CA ILE A 508 8.41 -12.79 -28.71
C ILE A 508 8.28 -12.83 -27.18
N PRO A 509 7.07 -13.10 -26.63
CA PRO A 509 6.86 -13.26 -25.21
C PRO A 509 7.76 -14.33 -24.60
N SER A 510 8.21 -14.10 -23.36
CA SER A 510 8.95 -15.09 -22.55
C SER A 510 8.18 -16.41 -22.34
N ALA A 511 6.89 -16.44 -22.67
CA ALA A 511 6.10 -17.67 -22.72
C ALA A 511 6.70 -18.73 -23.65
N PHE A 512 7.38 -18.33 -24.71
CA PHE A 512 7.98 -19.23 -25.70
C PHE A 512 9.49 -19.41 -25.55
N GLU A 513 10.08 -18.89 -24.46
CA GLU A 513 11.53 -18.82 -24.27
C GLU A 513 12.22 -20.20 -24.34
N CYS A 514 11.56 -21.26 -23.85
CA CYS A 514 12.11 -22.62 -23.90
C CYS A 514 12.31 -23.14 -25.33
N TYR A 515 11.49 -22.69 -26.28
CA TYR A 515 11.59 -23.08 -27.69
C TYR A 515 12.37 -22.05 -28.51
N ARG A 516 12.26 -20.76 -28.17
CA ARG A 516 13.02 -19.68 -28.82
C ARG A 516 14.54 -19.93 -28.77
N LYS A 517 15.06 -20.44 -27.64
CA LYS A 517 16.48 -20.80 -27.52
C LYS A 517 16.96 -21.85 -28.53
N GLN A 518 16.05 -22.61 -29.13
CA GLN A 518 16.37 -23.60 -30.15
C GLN A 518 16.53 -22.98 -31.55
N ILE A 519 16.09 -21.74 -31.75
CA ILE A 519 16.23 -21.01 -33.04
C ILE A 519 17.71 -20.76 -33.36
N TYR A 520 18.52 -20.53 -32.32
CA TYR A 520 19.93 -20.16 -32.44
C TYR A 520 20.89 -21.31 -32.14
N ARG A 521 20.35 -22.52 -31.87
CA ARG A 521 21.15 -23.73 -31.74
C ARG A 521 21.28 -24.36 -33.13
N GLY A 522 22.41 -24.07 -33.77
CA GLY A 522 22.85 -24.70 -35.01
C GLY A 522 23.18 -26.17 -34.82
#